data_AF-A0A352WTZ0-F1
#
_entry.id   AF-A0A352WTZ0-F1
#
_cell.length_a   1.000
_cell.length_b   1.000
_cell.length_c   1.000
_cell.angle_alpha   90.00
_cell.angle_beta   90.00
_cell.angle_gamma   90.00
#
_symmetry.space_group_name_H-M   'P 1'
#
loop_
_entity.id
_entity.type
_entity.pdbx_description
1 polymer ?
#
loop_
_entity_poly.entity_id
_entity_poly.type
_entity_poly.pdbx_seq_one_letter_code
_entity_poly.pdbx_strand_id
1 'polypeptide(L)'
;MAKKTEPLLSLCNRSGEGWLLTAEMIELIEEGTHHIICMQPFACLPNHITGKGMIKTLKEQYPHTHIVAVDYDPGASEVNQINRVKLMLEKAKTFQYP
;
A
#
# COMPACT_ATOMS: atom_id res chain seq x y z
N MET A 1 -2.25 0.86 17.21
CA MET A 1 -1.76 0.50 15.87
C MET A 1 -1.93 -0.99 15.59
N ALA A 2 -1.16 -1.91 16.20
CA ALA A 2 -1.25 -3.36 15.92
C ALA A 2 -2.66 -3.98 15.92
N LYS A 3 -3.53 -3.65 16.90
CA LYS A 3 -4.90 -4.20 16.95
C LYS A 3 -5.74 -3.90 15.70
N LYS A 4 -5.44 -2.80 14.98
CA LYS A 4 -6.14 -2.44 13.73
C LYS A 4 -5.91 -3.49 12.62
N THR A 5 -4.84 -4.27 12.70
CA THR A 5 -4.50 -5.29 11.69
C THR A 5 -4.93 -6.72 12.05
N GLU A 6 -5.35 -6.98 13.29
CA GLU A 6 -5.85 -8.30 13.72
C GLU A 6 -6.90 -8.93 12.77
N PRO A 7 -7.87 -8.19 12.20
CA PRO A 7 -8.81 -8.78 11.24
C PRO A 7 -8.20 -9.11 9.87
N LEU A 8 -7.01 -8.58 9.55
CA LEU A 8 -6.36 -8.74 8.25
C LEU A 8 -5.20 -9.71 8.28
N LEU A 9 -4.39 -9.70 9.34
CA LEU A 9 -3.24 -10.56 9.48
C LEU A 9 -2.87 -10.83 10.96
N SER A 10 -2.22 -11.97 11.19
CA SER A 10 -1.79 -12.36 12.53
C SER A 10 -0.73 -11.41 13.09
N LEU A 11 -0.88 -11.00 14.36
CA LEU A 11 0.13 -10.22 15.08
C LEU A 11 1.44 -10.99 15.30
N CYS A 12 1.44 -12.32 15.09
CA CYS A 12 2.66 -13.13 15.09
C CYS A 12 3.53 -12.89 13.86
N ASN A 13 3.03 -12.19 12.83
CA ASN A 13 3.85 -11.75 11.72
C ASN A 13 4.78 -10.61 12.17
N ARG A 14 5.91 -10.98 12.77
CA ARG A 14 6.89 -10.04 13.38
C ARG A 14 8.16 -9.86 12.57
N SER A 15 8.35 -10.64 11.49
CA SER A 15 9.54 -10.56 10.64
C SER A 15 9.40 -9.41 9.64
N GLY A 16 10.39 -8.51 9.64
CA GLY A 16 10.46 -7.35 8.73
C GLY A 16 9.14 -6.58 8.66
N GLU A 17 8.83 -5.74 9.64
CA GLU A 17 7.66 -4.82 9.57
C GLU A 17 6.27 -5.50 9.46
N GLY A 18 6.16 -6.79 9.84
CA GLY A 18 5.08 -7.70 9.43
C GLY A 18 3.62 -7.23 9.54
N TRP A 19 3.20 -6.54 10.60
CA TRP A 19 1.88 -5.86 10.66
C TRP A 19 1.96 -4.35 10.56
N LEU A 20 3.14 -3.79 10.74
CA LEU A 20 3.32 -2.35 10.89
C LEU A 20 2.93 -1.61 9.61
N LEU A 21 3.42 -2.06 8.46
CA LEU A 21 3.15 -1.43 7.17
C LEU A 21 1.64 -1.42 6.84
N THR A 22 0.94 -2.52 7.09
CA THR A 22 -0.52 -2.59 6.91
C THR A 22 -1.23 -1.68 7.91
N ALA A 23 -0.75 -1.59 9.15
CA ALA A 23 -1.35 -0.73 10.17
C ALA A 23 -1.20 0.76 9.83
N GLU A 24 -0.05 1.17 9.31
CA GLU A 24 0.21 2.54 8.84
C GLU A 24 -0.67 2.87 7.63
N MET A 25 -0.85 1.93 6.68
CA MET A 25 -1.80 2.12 5.58
C MET A 25 -3.22 2.34 6.09
N ILE A 26 -3.68 1.54 7.06
CA ILE A 26 -5.01 1.71 7.67
C ILE A 26 -5.14 3.08 8.33
N GLU A 27 -4.12 3.50 9.09
CA GLU A 27 -4.13 4.79 9.77
C GLU A 27 -4.19 5.96 8.79
N LEU A 28 -3.40 5.93 7.72
CA LEU A 28 -3.48 6.92 6.64
C LEU A 28 -4.86 6.98 6.00
N ILE A 29 -5.49 5.82 5.76
CA ILE A 29 -6.84 5.73 5.20
C ILE A 29 -7.86 6.36 6.15
N GLU A 30 -7.80 6.04 7.43
CA GLU A 30 -8.68 6.58 8.47
C GLU A 30 -8.49 8.10 8.67
N GLU A 31 -7.29 8.63 8.40
CA GLU A 31 -6.98 10.07 8.41
C GLU A 31 -7.43 10.80 7.13
N GLY A 32 -8.02 10.08 6.15
CA GLY A 32 -8.55 10.65 4.90
C GLY A 32 -7.62 10.50 3.69
N THR A 33 -6.53 9.74 3.79
CA THR A 33 -5.66 9.44 2.64
C THR A 33 -6.23 8.29 1.82
N HIS A 34 -6.87 8.63 0.71
CA HIS A 34 -7.50 7.62 -0.15
C HIS A 34 -6.56 7.04 -1.22
N HIS A 35 -5.42 7.68 -1.49
CA HIS A 35 -4.47 7.25 -2.51
C HIS A 35 -3.09 6.98 -1.90
N ILE A 36 -2.61 5.73 -1.96
CA ILE A 36 -1.35 5.32 -1.34
C ILE A 36 -0.42 4.75 -2.41
N ILE A 37 0.82 5.22 -2.45
CA ILE A 37 1.90 4.60 -3.20
C ILE A 37 2.75 3.76 -2.24
N CYS A 38 2.81 2.46 -2.52
CA CYS A 38 3.65 1.51 -1.84
C CYS A 38 4.95 1.37 -2.63
N MET A 39 5.97 2.17 -2.30
CA MET A 39 7.28 2.11 -2.95
C MET A 39 8.06 0.93 -2.37
N GLN A 40 8.43 -0.04 -3.21
CA GLN A 40 9.09 -1.26 -2.76
C GLN A 40 10.43 -1.47 -3.46
N PRO A 41 11.54 -1.62 -2.71
CA PRO A 41 12.81 -2.01 -3.29
C PRO A 41 12.83 -3.51 -3.58
N PHE A 42 13.78 -3.93 -4.43
CA PHE A 42 13.97 -5.33 -4.76
C PHE A 42 14.13 -6.20 -3.50
N ALA A 43 13.47 -7.36 -3.51
CA ALA A 43 13.53 -8.36 -2.43
C ALA A 43 13.10 -7.87 -1.03
N CYS A 44 12.40 -6.74 -0.92
CA CYS A 44 11.84 -6.29 0.35
C CYS A 44 10.62 -7.16 0.73
N LEU A 45 10.87 -8.31 1.34
CA LEU A 45 9.85 -9.27 1.76
C LEU A 45 8.67 -8.66 2.53
N PRO A 46 8.87 -7.68 3.45
CA PRO A 46 7.78 -6.98 4.11
C PRO A 46 6.81 -6.34 3.12
N ASN A 47 7.35 -5.52 2.24
CA ASN A 47 6.59 -4.78 1.24
C ASN A 47 5.87 -5.73 0.27
N HIS A 48 6.48 -6.87 -0.06
CA HIS A 48 5.88 -7.87 -0.95
C HIS A 48 4.73 -8.66 -0.28
N ILE A 49 4.91 -9.11 0.96
CA ILE A 49 3.96 -9.98 1.65
C ILE A 49 2.86 -9.17 2.35
N THR A 50 3.22 -8.09 3.05
CA THR A 50 2.30 -7.35 3.93
C THR A 50 1.86 -6.02 3.34
N GLY A 51 2.69 -5.40 2.50
CA GLY A 51 2.28 -4.26 1.67
C GLY A 51 1.41 -4.72 0.50
N LYS A 52 2.04 -5.22 -0.56
CA LYS A 52 1.41 -5.67 -1.80
C LYS A 52 0.40 -6.80 -1.56
N GLY A 53 0.70 -7.77 -0.70
CA GLY A 53 -0.19 -8.88 -0.39
C GLY A 53 -1.50 -8.46 0.29
N MET A 54 -1.51 -7.35 1.04
CA MET A 54 -2.73 -6.87 1.73
C MET A 54 -3.57 -5.91 0.88
N ILE A 55 -3.10 -5.46 -0.28
CA ILE A 55 -3.83 -4.49 -1.13
C ILE A 55 -5.25 -4.97 -1.44
N LYS A 56 -5.43 -6.25 -1.75
CA LYS A 56 -6.75 -6.80 -2.07
C LYS A 56 -7.69 -6.70 -0.86
N THR A 57 -7.23 -7.17 0.30
CA THR A 57 -8.00 -7.16 1.55
C THR A 57 -8.32 -5.73 1.99
N LEU A 58 -7.36 -4.81 1.88
CA LEU A 58 -7.57 -3.39 2.19
C LEU A 58 -8.60 -2.76 1.26
N LYS A 59 -8.62 -3.09 -0.04
CA LYS A 59 -9.67 -2.60 -0.95
C LYS A 59 -11.05 -3.17 -0.65
N GLU A 60 -11.13 -4.40 -0.16
CA GLU A 60 -12.41 -5.00 0.26
C GLU A 60 -12.98 -4.31 1.52
N GLN A 61 -12.11 -3.94 2.47
CA GLN A 61 -12.50 -3.25 3.70
C GLN A 61 -12.68 -1.74 3.53
N TYR A 62 -11.88 -1.12 2.66
CA TYR A 62 -11.89 0.31 2.36
C TYR A 62 -12.05 0.53 0.83
N PRO A 63 -13.27 0.36 0.27
CA PRO A 63 -13.52 0.36 -1.17
C PRO A 63 -13.16 1.67 -1.89
N HIS A 64 -13.11 2.77 -1.14
CA HIS A 64 -12.76 4.10 -1.66
C HIS A 64 -11.24 4.28 -1.85
N THR A 65 -10.41 3.31 -1.45
CA THR A 65 -8.95 3.44 -1.47
C THR A 65 -8.33 2.96 -2.77
N HIS A 66 -7.29 3.67 -3.21
CA HIS A 66 -6.50 3.35 -4.38
C HIS A 66 -5.03 3.21 -4.02
N ILE A 67 -4.63 1.97 -3.73
CA ILE A 67 -3.26 1.61 -3.38
C ILE A 67 -2.55 1.07 -4.64
N VAL A 68 -1.35 1.59 -4.92
CA VAL A 68 -0.50 1.16 -6.05
C VAL A 68 0.88 0.79 -5.54
N ALA A 69 1.38 -0.37 -5.95
CA ALA A 69 2.76 -0.75 -5.69
C ALA A 69 3.67 -0.31 -6.85
N VAL A 70 4.83 0.25 -6.51
CA VAL A 70 5.86 0.74 -7.44
C VAL A 70 7.20 0.10 -7.09
N ASP A 71 7.73 -0.69 -8.01
CA ASP A 71 9.01 -1.36 -7.86
C ASP A 71 10.15 -0.37 -8.17
N TYR A 72 10.93 -0.03 -7.15
CA TYR A 72 12.14 0.78 -7.26
C TYR A 72 13.36 -0.13 -7.21
N ASP A 73 13.63 -0.79 -8.33
CA ASP A 73 14.77 -1.67 -8.49
C ASP A 73 15.61 -1.35 -9.74
N PRO A 74 16.92 -1.69 -9.75
CA PRO A 74 17.78 -1.45 -10.91
C PRO A 74 17.37 -2.16 -12.21
N GLY A 75 16.57 -3.24 -12.11
CA GLY A 75 16.05 -4.00 -13.24
C GLY A 75 14.70 -3.49 -13.76
N ALA A 76 13.96 -2.67 -13.00
CA ALA A 76 12.77 -1.99 -13.48
C ALA A 76 13.14 -0.74 -14.29
N SER A 77 12.43 -0.53 -15.41
CA SER A 77 12.61 0.70 -16.17
C SER A 77 12.10 1.92 -15.38
N GLU A 78 12.87 3.00 -15.42
CA GLU A 78 12.47 4.31 -14.88
C GLU A 78 11.11 4.75 -15.45
N VAL A 79 10.87 4.47 -16.73
CA VAL A 79 9.61 4.75 -17.41
C VAL A 79 8.42 4.03 -16.74
N ASN A 80 8.57 2.78 -16.31
CA ASN A 80 7.51 2.07 -15.60
C ASN A 80 7.20 2.72 -14.24
N GLN A 81 8.22 3.15 -13.50
CA GLN A 81 8.05 3.84 -12.22
C GLN A 81 7.28 5.16 -12.42
N ILE A 82 7.74 6.00 -13.35
CA ILE A 82 7.11 7.29 -13.67
C ILE A 82 5.67 7.09 -14.13
N ASN A 83 5.41 6.12 -15.01
CA ASN A 83 4.06 5.89 -15.53
C ASN A 83 3.09 5.43 -14.44
N ARG A 84 3.52 4.57 -13.51
CA ARG A 84 2.67 4.16 -12.39
C ARG A 84 2.32 5.31 -11.45
N VAL A 85 3.29 6.17 -11.15
CA VAL A 85 3.06 7.38 -10.35
C VAL A 85 2.12 8.33 -11.08
N LYS A 86 2.35 8.61 -12.38
CA LYS A 86 1.46 9.47 -13.18
C LYS A 86 0.02 8.94 -13.22
N LEU A 87 -0.16 7.64 -13.50
CA LEU A 87 -1.49 7.02 -13.54
C LEU A 87 -2.20 7.04 -12.18
N MET A 88 -1.45 6.91 -11.07
CA MET A 88 -1.99 7.06 -9.72
C MET A 88 -2.49 8.50 -9.52
N LEU A 89 -1.68 9.51 -9.87
CA LEU A 89 -2.02 10.92 -9.71
C LEU A 89 -3.21 11.33 -10.58
N GLU A 90 -3.31 10.84 -11.82
CA GLU A 90 -4.47 11.11 -12.67
C GLU A 90 -5.77 10.58 -12.04
N LYS A 91 -5.75 9.38 -11.43
CA LYS A 91 -6.90 8.89 -10.67
C LYS A 91 -7.20 9.72 -9.42
N ALA A 92 -6.17 10.23 -8.75
CA ALA A 92 -6.35 11.08 -7.56
C ALA A 92 -7.03 12.41 -7.91
N LYS A 93 -6.76 12.99 -9.09
CA LYS A 93 -7.45 14.21 -9.56
C LYS A 93 -8.95 14.01 -9.77
N THR A 94 -9.34 12.81 -10.22
CA THR A 94 -10.76 12.47 -10.45
C THR A 94 -11.49 12.12 -9.15
N PHE A 95 -10.78 11.92 -8.05
CA PHE A 95 -11.37 11.61 -6.76
C PHE A 95 -11.91 12.89 -6.12
N GLN A 96 -13.23 12.98 -5.98
CA GLN A 96 -13.85 14.04 -5.18
C GLN A 96 -13.80 13.64 -3.71
N TYR A 97 -13.19 14.49 -2.88
CA TYR A 97 -13.35 14.40 -1.43
C TYR A 97 -14.85 14.48 -1.11
N PRO A 98 -15.40 13.58 -0.27
CA PRO A 98 -16.76 13.73 0.25
C PRO A 98 -16.92 15.03 1.06
#